data_AF-A0A662MVQ8-F1
#
_entry.id   AF-A0A662MVQ8-F1
#
_cell.length_a   1.000
_cell.length_b   1.000
_cell.length_c   1.000
_cell.angle_alpha   90.00
_cell.angle_beta   90.00
_cell.angle_gamma   90.00
#
_symmetry.space_group_name_H-M   'P 1'
#
loop_
_entity.id
_entity.type
_entity.pdbx_description
1 polymer ?
#
loop_
_entity_poly.entity_id
_entity_poly.type
_entity_poly.pdbx_seq_one_letter_code
_entity_poly.pdbx_strand_id
1 'polypeptide(L)' 'RLGYPGPAIFRSLKTKDGWSEPEEIVSNFAGEPVLDAQGNLYFVHHYVTKDMKIIEADIYVAYKK' A
#
# COMPACT_ATOMS: atom_id res chain seq x y z
N ARG A 1 0.56 -0.77 12.61
CA ARG A 1 0.83 -1.88 11.68
C ARG A 1 -0.31 -2.89 11.76
N LEU A 2 -0.82 -3.43 10.64
CA LEU A 2 -1.97 -4.35 10.62
C LEU A 2 -1.61 -5.82 10.86
N GLY A 3 -0.31 -6.16 10.91
CA GLY A 3 0.19 -7.46 11.36
C GLY A 3 0.43 -8.51 10.27
N TYR A 4 0.20 -8.17 9.00
CA TYR A 4 0.47 -9.07 7.87
C TYR A 4 1.97 -9.09 7.48
N PRO A 5 2.45 -10.22 6.92
CA PRO A 5 3.84 -10.36 6.51
C PRO A 5 4.17 -9.50 5.29
N GLY A 6 5.46 -9.25 5.07
CA GLY A 6 5.97 -8.59 3.86
C GLY A 6 5.83 -7.06 3.84
N PRO A 7 6.18 -6.45 2.69
CA PRO A 7 6.00 -5.01 2.43
C PRO A 7 4.55 -4.56 2.59
N ALA A 8 4.39 -3.30 2.96
CA ALA A 8 3.09 -2.65 3.16
C ALA A 8 3.18 -1.17 2.79
N ILE A 9 2.03 -0.57 2.46
CA ILE A 9 1.91 0.83 2.09
C ILE A 9 1.41 1.61 3.29
N PHE A 10 2.12 2.69 3.60
CA PHE A 10 1.79 3.62 4.67
C PHE A 10 1.48 5.00 4.10
N ARG A 11 0.56 5.72 4.74
CA ARG A 11 0.17 7.08 4.39
C ARG A 11 0.37 8.01 5.58
N SER A 12 1.03 9.13 5.33
CA SER A 12 1.01 10.30 6.20
C SER A 12 0.24 11.43 5.53
N LEU A 13 -0.44 12.25 6.32
CA LEU A 13 -1.12 13.46 5.87
C LEU A 13 -0.22 14.68 6.12
N LYS A 14 -0.06 15.54 5.12
CA LYS A 14 0.56 16.85 5.31
C LYS A 14 -0.44 17.80 5.94
N THR A 15 -0.17 18.22 7.17
CA THR A 15 -0.96 19.20 7.92
C THR A 15 -0.22 20.54 7.97
N LYS A 16 -0.79 21.52 8.68
CA LYS A 16 -0.13 22.81 8.92
C LYS A 16 1.11 22.68 9.82
N ASP A 17 1.13 21.65 10.67
CA ASP A 17 2.14 21.43 11.69
C ASP A 17 3.22 20.42 11.27
N GLY A 18 3.12 19.87 10.05
CA GLY A 18 4.07 18.91 9.51
C GLY A 18 3.39 17.69 8.88
N TRP A 19 4.05 16.54 8.93
CA TRP A 19 3.46 15.27 8.50
C TRP A 19 2.87 14.54 9.70
N SER A 20 1.71 13.91 9.52
CA SER A 20 1.15 13.00 10.52
C SER A 20 2.02 11.75 10.68
N GLU A 21 1.84 11.07 11.80
CA GLU A 21 2.33 9.70 11.95
C GLU A 21 1.85 8.82 10.77
N PRO A 22 2.71 7.93 10.26
CA PRO A 22 2.37 7.07 9.15
C PRO A 22 1.38 5.99 9.56
N GLU A 23 0.28 5.90 8.82
CA GLU A 23 -0.76 4.89 9.01
C GLU A 23 -0.64 3.80 7.94
N GLU A 24 -0.64 2.53 8.33
CA GLU A 24 -0.70 1.43 7.35
C GLU A 24 -2.07 1.40 6.69
N ILE A 25 -2.11 1.50 5.36
CA ILE A 25 -3.36 1.54 4.59
C ILE A 25 -3.54 0.34 3.66
N VAL A 26 -2.46 -0.34 3.28
CA VAL A 26 -2.49 -1.61 2.54
C VAL A 26 -1.37 -2.49 3.06
N SER A 27 -1.65 -3.77 3.28
CA SER A 27 -0.70 -4.74 3.83
C SER A 27 -0.41 -5.87 2.85
N ASN A 28 0.49 -6.77 3.24
CA ASN A 28 0.72 -8.07 2.62
C ASN A 28 1.31 -8.01 1.20
N PHE A 29 2.60 -7.70 1.11
CA PHE A 29 3.35 -7.64 -0.17
C PHE A 29 2.78 -6.61 -1.18
N ALA A 30 2.31 -5.49 -0.65
CA ALA A 30 1.89 -4.33 -1.42
C ALA A 30 3.05 -3.34 -1.59
N GLY A 31 3.24 -2.82 -2.80
CA GLY A 31 4.34 -1.95 -3.16
C GLY A 31 3.98 -0.92 -4.24
N GLU A 32 4.96 -0.06 -4.55
CA GLU A 32 4.90 0.91 -5.65
C GLU A 32 3.64 1.79 -5.64
N PRO A 33 3.28 2.44 -4.49
CA PRO A 33 2.06 3.21 -4.39
C PRO A 33 2.12 4.51 -5.22
N VAL A 34 1.05 4.78 -5.97
CA VAL A 34 0.85 6.04 -6.71
C VAL A 34 -0.57 6.55 -6.49
N LEU A 35 -0.73 7.85 -6.26
CA LEU A 35 -2.04 8.50 -6.18
C LEU A 35 -2.36 9.23 -7.48
N ASP A 36 -3.60 9.13 -7.94
CA ASP A 36 -4.11 10.03 -8.97
C ASP A 36 -4.63 11.36 -8.38
N ALA A 37 -5.03 12.29 -9.26
CA ALA A 37 -5.53 13.60 -8.85
C ALA A 37 -6.85 13.54 -8.04
N GLN A 38 -7.60 12.44 -8.12
CA GLN A 38 -8.83 12.22 -7.35
C GLN A 38 -8.52 11.59 -5.97
N GLY A 39 -7.28 11.14 -5.77
CA GLY A 39 -6.82 10.48 -4.56
C GLY A 39 -7.07 8.98 -4.56
N ASN A 40 -7.32 8.36 -5.72
CA ASN A 40 -7.35 6.90 -5.82
C ASN A 40 -5.92 6.37 -5.75
N LEU A 41 -5.74 5.27 -5.01
CA LEU A 41 -4.44 4.62 -4.83
C LEU A 41 -4.27 3.48 -5.81
N TYR A 42 -3.23 3.53 -6.62
CA TYR A 42 -2.75 2.44 -7.46
C TYR A 42 -1.53 1.83 -6.80
N PHE A 43 -1.43 0.50 -6.80
CA PHE A 43 -0.31 -0.21 -6.19
C PHE A 43 -0.13 -1.58 -6.80
N VAL A 44 1.09 -2.11 -6.73
CA VAL A 44 1.37 -3.50 -7.09
C VAL A 44 1.09 -4.39 -5.87
N HIS A 45 0.39 -5.49 -6.06
CA HIS A 45 0.22 -6.52 -5.05
C HIS A 45 0.79 -7.84 -5.57
N HIS A 46 1.79 -8.35 -4.85
CA HIS A 46 2.44 -9.61 -5.22
C HIS A 46 1.73 -10.78 -4.56
N TYR A 47 1.34 -11.77 -5.37
CA TYR A 47 0.93 -13.05 -4.82
C TYR A 47 2.16 -13.89 -4.51
N VAL A 48 2.27 -14.27 -3.24
CA VAL A 48 3.43 -14.98 -2.70
C VAL A 48 2.98 -16.31 -2.15
N THR A 49 3.68 -17.38 -2.54
CA THR A 49 3.45 -18.73 -2.02
C THR A 49 3.91 -18.85 -0.57
N LYS A 50 3.52 -19.96 0.08
CA LYS A 50 3.95 -20.24 1.46
C LYS A 50 5.48 -20.34 1.63
N ASP A 51 6.21 -20.69 0.57
CA ASP A 51 7.67 -20.75 0.52
C ASP A 51 8.31 -19.44 0.02
N MET A 52 7.60 -18.32 0.12
CA MET A 52 8.10 -16.96 -0.19
C MET A 52 8.50 -16.73 -1.65
N LYS A 53 7.91 -17.48 -2.59
CA LYS A 53 8.11 -17.23 -4.03
C LYS A 53 6.99 -16.32 -4.55
N ILE A 54 7.39 -15.26 -5.24
CA ILE A 54 6.46 -14.42 -5.99
C ILE A 54 6.03 -15.22 -7.22
N ILE A 55 4.73 -15.39 -7.40
CA ILE A 55 4.14 -16.11 -8.54
C ILE A 55 3.37 -15.20 -9.49
N GLU A 56 2.94 -14.04 -9.01
CA GLU A 56 2.17 -13.06 -9.80
C GLU A 56 2.32 -11.67 -9.18
N ALA A 57 2.15 -10.64 -10.01
CA ALA A 57 2.15 -9.24 -9.61
C ALA A 57 1.09 -8.50 -10.43
N ASP A 58 0.05 -8.05 -9.75
CA ASP A 58 -1.05 -7.31 -10.36
C ASP A 58 -1.07 -5.87 -9.88
N ILE A 59 -1.59 -4.97 -10.73
CA ILE A 59 -1.85 -3.58 -10.36
C ILE A 59 -3.29 -3.47 -9.87
N TYR A 60 -3.45 -3.13 -8.60
CA TYR A 60 -4.73 -2.85 -7.98
C TYR A 60 -4.99 -1.36 -7.90
N VAL A 61 -6.28 -1.00 -7.86
CA VAL A 61 -6.76 0.34 -7.56
C VAL A 61 -7.71 0.30 -6.36
N ALA A 62 -7.40 1.10 -5.35
CA ALA A 62 -8.29 1.41 -4.24
C ALA A 62 -8.90 2.80 -4.49
N TYR A 63 -10.18 2.83 -4.86
CA TYR A 63 -10.90 4.06 -5.10
C TYR A 63 -11.20 4.79 -3.80
N LYS A 64 -10.96 6.11 -3.80
CA LYS A 64 -11.34 6.97 -2.69
C LYS A 64 -12.86 7.00 -2.57
N LYS A 65 -13.36 6.78 -1.35
CA LYS A 65 -14.78 6.95 -1.01
C LYS A 65 -15.04 8.35 -0.49
#